data_AF-A0AAP2W7T2-F1
#
_entry.id   AF-A0AAP2W7T2-F1
#
_cell.length_a   1.000
_cell.length_b   1.000
_cell.length_c   1.000
_cell.angle_alpha   90.00
_cell.angle_beta   90.00
_cell.angle_gamma   90.00
#
_symmetry.space_group_name_H-M   'P 1'
#
loop_
_entity.id
_entity.type
_entity.pdbx_description
1 polymer ?
#
loop_
_entity_poly.entity_id
_entity_poly.type
_entity_poly.pdbx_seq_one_letter_code
_entity_poly.pdbx_strand_id
1 'polypeptide(L)'
;MCGCIGSGIARGEWGEVDGIKCKVVNVDTETIKDNKNTITVMLQNTRQDPVEFGTDCFRLNGKVQGQHYTPKSGSIKLNPGETKEYELDFSMVLFGKGAYESLEFLGPDKDGSAKYNLDQ
;
A
#
# COMPACT_ATOMS: atom_id res chain seq x y z
N MET A 1 7.30 23.88 4.14
CA MET A 1 7.70 22.93 5.20
C MET A 1 7.05 21.61 4.86
N CYS A 2 7.79 20.69 4.25
CA CYS A 2 7.27 19.41 3.79
C CYS A 2 7.35 18.45 5.00
N GLY A 3 6.20 18.19 5.64
CA GLY A 3 6.13 17.27 6.76
C GLY A 3 6.16 15.84 6.23
N CYS A 4 7.33 15.22 6.22
CA CYS A 4 7.44 13.79 6.03
C CYS A 4 6.59 13.09 7.10
N ILE A 5 5.51 12.39 6.72
CA ILE A 5 4.77 11.49 7.61
C ILE A 5 5.59 10.19 7.70
N GLY A 6 6.75 10.29 8.35
CA GLY A 6 7.67 9.19 8.60
C GLY A 6 7.40 8.43 9.90
N SER A 7 6.23 8.62 10.52
CA SER A 7 5.83 7.96 11.76
C SER A 7 4.80 6.89 11.45
N GLY A 8 5.08 5.63 11.83
CA GLY A 8 4.27 4.46 11.50
C GLY A 8 2.80 4.62 11.89
N ILE A 9 1.95 4.70 10.88
CA ILE A 9 0.49 4.78 10.96
C ILE A 9 -0.04 3.41 11.36
N ALA A 10 -0.97 3.33 12.32
CA ALA A 10 -1.52 2.05 12.71
C ALA A 10 -2.41 1.45 11.62
N ARG A 11 -2.55 0.13 11.60
CA ARG A 11 -3.54 -0.54 10.75
C ARG A 11 -4.94 0.00 11.08
N GLY A 12 -5.73 0.31 10.05
CA GLY A 12 -7.05 0.90 10.22
C GLY A 12 -7.06 2.43 10.35
N GLU A 13 -5.91 3.09 10.44
CA GLU A 13 -5.82 4.56 10.41
C GLU A 13 -5.57 5.11 9.00
N TRP A 14 -6.02 6.34 8.77
CA TRP A 14 -5.82 7.05 7.51
C TRP A 14 -4.49 7.80 7.51
N GLY A 15 -3.64 7.48 6.54
CA GLY A 15 -2.55 8.34 6.08
C GLY A 15 -2.96 9.11 4.83
N GLU A 16 -2.35 10.26 4.59
CA GLU A 16 -2.59 11.06 3.38
C GLU A 16 -1.27 11.38 2.70
N VAL A 17 -1.20 11.06 1.41
CA VAL A 17 -0.08 11.44 0.56
C VAL A 17 -0.66 12.09 -0.67
N ASP A 18 -0.30 13.35 -0.88
CA ASP A 18 -0.53 14.02 -2.15
C ASP A 18 -2.01 14.03 -2.59
N GLY A 19 -2.90 14.35 -1.64
CA GLY A 19 -4.35 14.38 -1.86
C GLY A 19 -5.02 13.02 -1.99
N ILE A 20 -4.32 11.93 -1.67
CA ILE A 20 -4.87 10.58 -1.60
C ILE A 20 -4.75 10.06 -0.18
N LYS A 21 -5.89 9.77 0.43
CA LYS A 21 -5.95 9.08 1.71
C LYS A 21 -5.87 7.58 1.49
N CYS A 22 -5.06 6.91 2.28
CA CYS A 22 -4.89 5.46 2.28
C CYS A 22 -5.04 4.92 3.70
N LYS A 23 -5.68 3.76 3.84
CA LYS A 23 -5.85 3.02 5.09
C LYS A 23 -5.68 1.53 4.80
N VAL A 24 -4.86 0.84 5.60
CA VAL A 24 -4.79 -0.63 5.55
C VAL A 24 -5.99 -1.21 6.29
N VAL A 25 -6.78 -2.02 5.60
CA VAL A 25 -8.01 -2.65 6.12
C VAL A 25 -7.72 -4.09 6.52
N ASN A 26 -7.16 -4.87 5.59
CA ASN A 26 -6.84 -6.27 5.82
C ASN A 26 -5.44 -6.66 5.38
N VAL A 27 -4.88 -7.64 6.07
CA VAL A 27 -3.60 -8.28 5.74
C VAL A 27 -3.83 -9.77 5.86
N ASP A 28 -3.98 -10.45 4.72
CA ASP A 28 -4.09 -11.90 4.66
C ASP A 28 -2.73 -12.47 4.23
N THR A 29 -2.05 -13.11 5.17
CA THR A 29 -0.79 -13.83 4.90
C THR A 29 -1.01 -15.32 5.06
N GLU A 30 -1.04 -16.08 3.96
CA GLU A 30 -1.09 -17.54 4.02
C GLU A 30 0.30 -18.14 3.79
N THR A 31 0.92 -18.60 4.88
CA THR A 31 2.35 -18.94 4.87
C THR A 31 2.76 -20.22 4.12
N ILE A 32 1.85 -21.13 3.69
CA ILE A 32 2.29 -22.51 3.35
C ILE A 32 1.64 -23.16 2.11
N LYS A 33 0.56 -22.63 1.48
CA LYS A 33 -0.07 -23.34 0.33
C LYS A 33 -0.14 -22.59 -0.99
N ASP A 34 -0.36 -21.27 -0.99
CA ASP A 34 -0.64 -20.53 -2.23
C ASP A 34 0.33 -19.38 -2.54
N ASN A 35 1.33 -19.10 -1.69
CA ASN A 35 2.26 -17.97 -1.83
C ASN A 35 1.57 -16.59 -2.03
N LYS A 36 0.29 -16.49 -1.67
CA LYS A 36 -0.50 -15.28 -1.78
C LYS A 36 -0.43 -14.51 -0.48
N ASN A 37 -0.04 -13.26 -0.60
CA ASN A 37 -0.24 -12.30 0.46
C ASN A 37 -0.97 -11.11 -0.13
N THR A 38 -2.20 -10.94 0.34
CA THR A 38 -3.06 -9.86 -0.10
C THR A 38 -3.16 -8.84 1.01
N ILE A 39 -2.86 -7.59 0.67
CA ILE A 39 -3.10 -6.44 1.56
C ILE A 39 -4.27 -5.66 0.97
N THR A 40 -5.36 -5.61 1.71
CA THR A 40 -6.54 -4.83 1.34
C THR A 40 -6.39 -3.42 1.88
N VAL A 41 -6.42 -2.44 0.99
CA VAL A 41 -6.36 -1.02 1.33
C VAL A 41 -7.65 -0.32 0.93
N MET A 42 -8.03 0.69 1.69
CA MET A 42 -9.06 1.64 1.31
C MET A 42 -8.37 2.93 0.87
N LEU A 43 -8.75 3.42 -0.31
CA LEU A 43 -8.23 4.64 -0.88
C LEU A 43 -9.35 5.65 -1.05
N GLN A 44 -9.07 6.92 -0.75
CA GLN A 44 -9.98 8.02 -0.98
C GLN A 44 -9.25 9.15 -1.72
N ASN A 45 -9.84 9.62 -2.81
CA ASN A 45 -9.36 10.79 -3.52
C ASN A 45 -9.95 12.07 -2.90
N THR A 46 -9.10 12.88 -2.26
CA THR A 46 -9.48 14.17 -1.68
C THR A 46 -9.17 15.35 -2.62
N ARG A 47 -8.58 15.09 -3.79
CA ARG A 47 -8.38 16.08 -4.85
C ARG A 47 -9.69 16.43 -5.56
N GLN A 48 -9.64 17.51 -6.34
CA GLN A 48 -10.76 17.96 -7.18
C GLN A 48 -10.73 17.34 -8.59
N ASP A 49 -9.63 16.66 -8.94
CA ASP A 49 -9.39 16.00 -10.22
C ASP A 49 -9.30 14.47 -10.08
N PRO A 50 -9.65 13.70 -11.13
CA PRO A 50 -9.43 12.26 -11.13
C PRO A 50 -7.95 11.92 -11.10
N VAL A 51 -7.58 10.91 -10.31
CA VAL A 51 -6.21 10.40 -10.26
C VAL A 51 -6.16 8.98 -10.83
N GLU A 52 -5.05 8.64 -11.48
CA GLU A 52 -4.73 7.28 -11.87
C GLU A 52 -3.29 6.94 -11.51
N PHE A 53 -3.07 5.81 -10.84
CA PHE A 53 -1.74 5.35 -10.43
C PHE A 53 -1.64 3.82 -10.40
N GLY A 54 -0.42 3.31 -10.37
CA GLY A 54 -0.16 1.87 -10.39
C GLY A 54 0.03 1.27 -9.00
N THR A 55 0.02 -0.06 -8.93
CA THR A 55 0.39 -0.83 -7.72
C THR A 55 1.86 -0.65 -7.30
N ASP A 56 2.70 -0.09 -8.18
CA ASP A 56 4.08 0.33 -7.90
C ASP A 56 4.19 1.57 -7.01
N CYS A 57 3.06 2.23 -6.72
CA CYS A 57 2.96 3.27 -5.69
C CYS A 57 2.91 2.67 -4.28
N PHE A 58 2.93 1.34 -4.14
CA PHE A 58 3.01 0.65 -2.87
C PHE A 58 4.31 -0.12 -2.75
N ARG A 59 4.93 -0.04 -1.59
CA ARG A 59 6.16 -0.77 -1.26
C ARG A 59 6.01 -1.49 0.06
N LEU A 60 6.64 -2.64 0.16
CA LEU A 60 6.80 -3.32 1.44
C LEU A 60 8.17 -2.94 1.99
N ASN A 61 8.18 -2.32 3.17
CA ASN A 61 9.42 -1.86 3.77
C ASN A 61 10.34 -3.04 4.08
N GLY A 62 11.65 -2.84 3.94
CA GLY A 62 12.65 -3.91 4.12
C GLY A 62 12.61 -5.00 3.05
N LYS A 63 11.81 -4.86 1.99
CA LYS A 63 11.70 -5.80 0.88
C LYS A 63 11.95 -5.09 -0.46
N VAL A 64 12.70 -5.76 -1.32
CA VAL A 64 12.99 -5.33 -2.69
C VAL A 64 11.99 -5.97 -3.66
N GLN A 65 11.21 -5.14 -4.36
CA GLN A 65 10.31 -5.57 -5.43
C GLN A 65 11.08 -6.33 -6.53
N GLY A 66 10.48 -7.41 -7.05
CA GLY A 66 11.10 -8.32 -8.03
C GLY A 66 12.07 -9.33 -7.42
N GLN A 67 12.54 -9.11 -6.18
CA GLN A 67 13.37 -10.08 -5.45
C GLN A 67 12.59 -10.79 -4.34
N HIS A 68 11.84 -10.03 -3.54
CA HIS A 68 11.12 -10.55 -2.38
C HIS A 68 9.63 -10.73 -2.65
N TYR A 69 9.06 -9.81 -3.43
CA TYR A 69 7.67 -9.82 -3.84
C TYR A 69 7.52 -9.25 -5.25
N THR A 70 6.49 -9.66 -5.97
CA THR A 70 6.06 -9.00 -7.21
C THR A 70 4.64 -8.49 -7.02
N PRO A 71 4.41 -7.16 -7.01
CA PRO A 71 3.05 -6.63 -6.96
C PRO A 71 2.36 -6.97 -8.26
N LYS A 72 1.11 -7.41 -8.17
CA LYS A 72 0.29 -7.64 -9.37
C LYS A 72 0.09 -6.32 -10.10
N SER A 73 0.37 -6.31 -11.40
CA SER A 73 0.18 -5.13 -12.23
C SER A 73 -1.29 -4.75 -12.31
N GLY A 74 -1.61 -3.48 -12.10
CA GLY A 74 -2.96 -2.93 -12.27
C GLY A 74 -2.93 -1.41 -12.15
N SER A 75 -3.91 -0.74 -12.76
CA SER A 75 -4.13 0.69 -12.53
C SER A 75 -5.28 0.89 -11.55
N ILE A 76 -5.09 1.87 -10.68
CA ILE A 76 -6.02 2.35 -9.68
C ILE A 76 -6.46 3.71 -10.16
N LYS A 77 -7.73 3.83 -10.52
CA LYS A 77 -8.36 5.11 -10.89
C LYS A 77 -9.40 5.49 -9.84
N LEU A 78 -9.34 6.74 -9.38
CA LEU A 78 -10.28 7.32 -8.44
C LEU A 78 -10.77 8.67 -8.94
N ASN A 79 -12.09 8.83 -9.04
CA ASN A 79 -12.71 10.12 -9.32
C ASN A 79 -12.67 11.02 -8.06
N PRO A 80 -12.86 12.34 -8.21
CA PRO A 80 -12.90 13.26 -7.08
C PRO A 80 -13.91 12.82 -6.01
N GLY A 81 -13.48 12.75 -4.75
CA GLY A 81 -14.30 12.31 -3.62
C GLY A 81 -14.59 10.80 -3.56
N GLU A 82 -14.16 10.02 -4.55
CA GLU A 82 -14.37 8.56 -4.57
C GLU A 82 -13.59 7.91 -3.42
N THR A 83 -14.24 6.98 -2.73
CA THR A 83 -13.62 6.09 -1.75
C THR A 83 -13.84 4.65 -2.20
N LYS A 84 -12.77 3.89 -2.36
CA LYS A 84 -12.84 2.53 -2.90
C LYS A 84 -11.79 1.63 -2.27
N GLU A 85 -12.16 0.36 -2.12
CA GLU A 85 -11.30 -0.71 -1.64
C GLU A 85 -10.52 -1.34 -2.78
N TYR A 86 -9.25 -1.66 -2.53
CA TYR A 86 -8.35 -2.30 -3.47
C TYR A 86 -7.56 -3.41 -2.78
N GLU A 87 -7.49 -4.55 -3.44
CA GLU A 87 -6.66 -5.67 -3.04
C GLU A 87 -5.29 -5.55 -3.72
N LEU A 88 -4.25 -5.36 -2.92
CA LEU A 88 -2.86 -5.37 -3.37
C LEU A 88 -2.33 -6.79 -3.21
N ASP A 89 -2.20 -7.49 -4.33
CA ASP A 89 -1.65 -8.84 -4.37
C ASP A 89 -0.12 -8.76 -4.51
N PHE A 90 0.58 -9.25 -3.49
CA PHE A 90 2.03 -9.37 -3.45
C PHE A 90 2.41 -10.86 -3.55
N SER A 91 2.75 -11.31 -4.75
CA SER A 91 3.24 -12.68 -4.95
C SER A 91 4.67 -12.80 -4.40
N MET A 92 4.88 -13.67 -3.41
CA MET A 92 6.21 -13.88 -2.80
C MET A 92 7.10 -14.76 -3.69
N VAL A 93 8.37 -14.37 -3.81
CA VAL A 93 9.35 -15.07 -4.67
C VAL A 93 10.22 -16.09 -3.91
N LEU A 94 9.98 -16.30 -2.60
CA LEU A 94 10.64 -17.24 -1.67
C LEU A 94 11.89 -16.74 -0.90
N PHE A 95 12.11 -17.44 0.22
CA PHE A 95 13.14 -17.39 1.26
C PHE A 95 12.98 -16.32 2.35
N GLY A 96 12.25 -16.72 3.39
CA GLY A 96 12.25 -16.08 4.69
C GLY A 96 10.85 -16.04 5.27
N LYS A 97 10.58 -16.88 6.28
CA LYS A 97 9.47 -16.63 7.20
C LYS A 97 9.71 -15.23 7.80
N GLY A 98 8.90 -14.27 7.42
CA GLY A 98 8.91 -12.93 7.98
C GLY A 98 7.58 -12.30 7.65
N ALA A 99 6.81 -11.97 8.68
CA ALA A 99 5.62 -11.15 8.53
C ALA A 99 6.01 -9.81 7.89
N TYR A 100 5.09 -9.20 7.15
CA TYR A 100 5.31 -7.84 6.67
C TYR A 100 5.32 -6.90 7.88
N GLU A 101 6.39 -6.15 8.10
CA GLU A 101 6.44 -5.20 9.22
C GLU A 101 5.65 -3.93 8.89
N SER A 102 5.78 -3.43 7.66
CA SER A 102 5.06 -2.24 7.21
C SER A 102 4.81 -2.15 5.69
N LEU A 103 3.71 -1.49 5.33
CA LEU A 103 3.38 -1.05 3.97
C LEU A 103 3.71 0.43 3.83
N GLU A 104 4.31 0.84 2.73
CA GLU A 104 4.54 2.24 2.38
C GLU A 104 3.72 2.60 1.13
N PHE A 105 2.91 3.65 1.23
CA PHE A 105 2.18 4.25 0.12
C PHE A 105 2.90 5.52 -0.31
N LEU A 106 3.26 5.64 -1.59
CA LEU A 106 4.04 6.74 -2.15
C LEU A 106 3.18 7.86 -2.76
N GLY A 107 1.87 7.66 -2.87
CA GLY A 107 1.02 8.54 -3.67
C GLY A 107 1.24 8.39 -5.18
N PRO A 108 0.42 9.09 -5.99
CA PRO A 108 0.47 9.03 -7.44
C PRO A 108 1.75 9.65 -8.02
N ASP A 109 2.21 10.77 -7.46
CA ASP A 109 3.39 11.50 -7.95
C ASP A 109 4.71 10.97 -7.34
N LYS A 110 4.63 10.06 -6.36
CA LYS A 110 5.77 9.43 -5.67
C LYS A 110 6.75 10.40 -5.00
N ASP A 111 6.29 11.62 -4.71
CA ASP A 111 7.07 12.68 -4.06
C ASP A 111 6.93 12.69 -2.52
N GLY A 112 6.08 11.81 -1.98
CA GLY A 112 5.87 11.65 -0.54
C GLY A 112 5.64 10.21 -0.16
N SER A 113 5.57 9.91 1.14
CA SER A 113 5.14 8.59 1.58
C SER A 113 4.43 8.58 2.92
N ALA A 114 3.54 7.61 3.07
CA ALA A 114 2.87 7.23 4.32
C ALA A 114 3.19 5.77 4.62
N LYS A 115 3.64 5.49 5.85
CA LYS A 115 4.06 4.15 6.29
C LYS A 115 3.05 3.59 7.28
N TYR A 116 2.60 2.37 7.06
CA TYR A 116 1.59 1.68 7.86
C TYR A 116 2.21 0.46 8.52
N ASN A 117 2.08 0.32 9.84
CA ASN A 117 2.47 -0.89 10.55
C ASN A 117 1.45 -2.00 10.28
N LEU A 118 1.91 -3.21 9.99
CA LEU A 118 1.05 -4.35 9.65
C LEU A 118 0.95 -5.39 10.77
N ASP A 119 1.82 -5.31 11.78
CA ASP A 119 1.96 -6.23 12.93
C ASP A 119 1.07 -5.88 14.15
N GLN A 120 -0.02 -5.12 13.97
CA GLN A 120 -0.95 -4.71 15.04
C GLN A 120 -2.38 -5.24 14.84
#